data_AF-A0A4Y2TZY6-F1
#
_entry.id   AF-A0A4Y2TZY6-F1
#
_cell.length_a   1.000
_cell.length_b   1.000
_cell.length_c   1.000
_cell.angle_alpha   90.00
_cell.angle_beta   90.00
_cell.angle_gamma   90.00
#
_symmetry.space_group_name_H-M   'P 1'
#
loop_
_entity.id
_entity.type
_entity.pdbx_description
1 polymer ?
#
loop_
_entity_poly.entity_id
_entity_poly.type
_entity_poly.pdbx_seq_one_letter_code
_entity_poly.pdbx_strand_id
1 'polypeptide(L)' 'FSRLSCYEDVLNRLLLSLDPVLTGMRPTMRKKSTSFLKETLEMLLPMEFSEVLDEEDSDHEETDNGINDLSSDE' A
#
# COMPACT_ATOMS: atom_id res chain seq x y z
N PHE A 1 -1.93 9.96 33.14
CA PHE A 1 -2.23 8.96 32.09
C PHE A 1 -2.89 7.77 32.76
N SER A 2 -4.11 7.38 32.37
CA SER A 2 -4.81 6.23 32.97
C SER A 2 -4.66 5.00 32.07
N ARG A 3 -4.80 3.79 32.64
CA ARG A 3 -4.80 2.56 31.84
C ARG A 3 -5.97 2.52 30.86
N LEU A 4 -7.14 2.99 31.28
CA LEU A 4 -8.34 2.98 30.44
C LEU A 4 -8.19 3.91 29.24
N SER A 5 -7.69 5.14 29.47
CA SER A 5 -7.41 6.10 28.39
C SER A 5 -6.33 5.59 27.42
N CYS A 6 -5.37 4.80 27.90
CA CYS A 6 -4.38 4.16 27.04
C CYS A 6 -5.01 3.09 26.14
N TYR A 7 -5.90 2.26 26.67
CA TYR A 7 -6.60 1.26 25.86
C TYR A 7 -7.49 1.89 24.80
N GLU A 8 -8.23 2.94 25.18
CA GLU A 8 -9.07 3.67 24.25
C GLU A 8 -8.26 4.28 23.10
N ASP A 9 -7.13 4.93 23.41
CA ASP A 9 -6.23 5.49 22.39
C ASP A 9 -5.68 4.43 21.43
N VAL A 10 -5.20 3.30 21.97
CA VAL A 10 -4.66 2.20 21.16
C VAL A 10 -5.74 1.59 20.27
N LEU A 11 -6.95 1.39 20.80
CA LEU A 11 -8.08 0.85 20.04
C LEU A 11 -8.51 1.80 18.93
N ASN A 12 -8.65 3.09 19.24
CA ASN A 12 -9.04 4.10 18.25
C ASN A 12 -7.98 4.21 17.14
N ARG A 13 -6.69 4.22 17.50
CA ARG A 13 -5.61 4.23 16.51
C ARG A 13 -5.62 2.99 15.62
N LEU A 14 -5.85 1.81 16.21
CA LEU A 14 -5.93 0.56 15.45
C LEU A 14 -7.12 0.58 14.50
N LEU A 15 -8.29 1.00 14.96
CA LEU A 15 -9.50 1.09 14.13
C LEU A 15 -9.30 2.00 12.93
N LEU A 16 -8.73 3.20 13.13
CA LEU A 16 -8.42 4.13 12.04
C LEU A 16 -7.34 3.61 11.09
N SER A 17 -6.41 2.78 11.57
CA SER A 17 -5.40 2.15 10.73
C SER A 17 -5.92 0.99 9.88
N LEU A 18 -7.04 0.40 10.27
CA LEU A 18 -7.71 -0.70 9.58
C LEU A 18 -8.88 -0.22 8.71
N ASP A 19 -9.25 1.06 8.79
CA ASP A 19 -10.33 1.62 8.00
C ASP A 19 -9.96 1.57 6.49
N PRO A 20 -10.76 0.89 5.64
CA PRO A 20 -10.42 0.71 4.23
C PRO A 20 -10.39 2.03 3.43
N VAL A 21 -11.25 2.98 3.77
CA VAL A 21 -11.32 4.28 3.08
C VAL A 21 -10.07 5.09 3.39
N LEU A 22 -9.73 5.22 4.67
CA LEU A 22 -8.51 5.90 5.10
C LEU A 22 -7.25 5.18 4.63
N THR A 23 -7.27 3.85 4.56
CA THR A 23 -6.15 3.05 4.02
C THR A 23 -5.96 3.34 2.53
N GLY A 24 -7.03 3.40 1.74
CA GLY A 24 -6.97 3.72 0.31
C GLY A 24 -6.51 5.15 0.01
N MET A 25 -6.75 6.09 0.92
CA MET A 25 -6.34 7.49 0.79
C MET A 25 -4.94 7.78 1.37
N ARG A 26 -4.38 6.87 2.19
CA ARG A 26 -3.09 7.07 2.84
C ARG A 26 -1.96 7.02 1.81
N PRO A 27 -1.05 8.00 1.78
CA PRO A 27 0.15 7.91 0.97
C PRO A 27 0.96 6.67 1.36
N THR A 28 1.23 5.80 0.39
CA THR A 28 2.08 4.61 0.60
C THR A 28 3.20 4.63 -0.41
N MET A 29 4.42 4.31 0.03
CA MET A 29 5.50 4.02 -0.89
C MET A 29 5.31 2.61 -1.42
N ARG A 30 5.03 2.47 -2.72
CA ARG A 30 5.00 1.16 -3.36
C ARG A 30 6.41 0.61 -3.40
N LYS A 31 6.64 -0.52 -2.73
CA LYS A 31 7.88 -1.27 -2.82
C LYS A 31 7.73 -2.26 -3.97
N LYS A 32 8.69 -2.29 -4.91
CA LYS A 32 8.81 -3.41 -5.85
C LYS A 32 9.09 -4.67 -5.03
N SER A 33 8.25 -5.70 -5.17
CA SER A 33 8.44 -6.98 -4.48
C SER A 33 9.43 -7.85 -5.25
N THR A 34 10.26 -8.60 -4.53
CA THR A 34 10.99 -9.71 -5.13
C THR A 34 10.04 -10.88 -5.37
N SER A 35 10.28 -11.68 -6.41
CA SER A 35 9.49 -12.87 -6.68
C SER A 35 9.55 -13.87 -5.52
N PHE A 36 8.44 -14.55 -5.27
CA PHE A 36 8.38 -15.66 -4.31
C PHE A 36 9.05 -16.91 -4.90
N LEU A 37 9.56 -17.78 -4.03
CA LEU A 37 10.02 -19.11 -4.44
C LEU A 37 8.82 -19.93 -4.96
N LYS A 38 9.03 -20.74 -6.00
CA LYS A 38 8.01 -21.59 -6.63
C LYS A 38 7.18 -22.38 -5.60
N GLU A 39 7.84 -23.07 -4.67
CA GLU A 39 7.18 -23.88 -3.64
C GLU A 39 6.29 -23.04 -2.71
N THR A 40 6.72 -21.80 -2.40
CA THR A 40 5.90 -20.86 -1.60
C THR A 40 4.67 -20.41 -2.38
N LEU A 41 4.84 -20.18 -3.68
CA LEU A 41 3.75 -19.78 -4.55
C LEU A 41 2.70 -20.91 -4.68
N GLU A 42 3.14 -22.16 -4.82
CA GLU A 42 2.28 -23.34 -4.88
C GLU A 42 1.48 -23.57 -3.58
N MET A 43 2.00 -23.14 -2.43
CA MET A 43 1.28 -23.22 -1.15
C MET A 43 0.28 -22.07 -0.94
N LEU A 44 0.59 -20.87 -1.44
CA LEU A 44 -0.21 -19.68 -1.21
C LEU A 44 -1.30 -19.47 -2.26
N LEU A 45 -1.03 -19.87 -3.51
CA LEU A 45 -1.98 -19.75 -4.60
C LEU A 45 -2.88 -20.99 -4.67
N PRO A 46 -4.16 -20.81 -4.98
CA PRO A 46 -4.99 -21.93 -5.40
C PRO A 46 -4.38 -22.59 -6.64
N MET A 47 -4.51 -23.91 -6.74
CA MET A 47 -3.93 -24.75 -7.80
C MET A 47 -4.27 -24.24 -9.21
N GLU A 48 -5.39 -23.53 -9.35
CA GLU A 48 -5.95 -23.00 -10.60
C GLU A 48 -5.24 -21.71 -11.11
N PHE A 49 -4.38 -21.06 -10.33
CA PHE A 49 -3.74 -19.77 -10.68
C PHE A 49 -2.26 -19.88 -11.11
N SER A 50 -1.69 -21.09 -11.14
CA SER A 50 -0.26 -21.31 -11.38
C SER A 50 0.20 -20.99 -12.81
N GLU A 51 -0.68 -21.02 -13.81
CA GLU A 51 -0.31 -20.93 -15.23
C GLU A 51 -0.37 -19.50 -15.84
N VAL A 52 -0.80 -18.46 -15.09
CA VAL A 52 -1.19 -17.15 -15.68
C VAL A 52 -0.31 -15.97 -15.23
N LEU A 53 0.85 -16.21 -14.59
CA LEU A 53 1.69 -15.13 -14.03
C LEU A 53 2.92 -14.77 -14.87
N ASP A 54 2.98 -15.16 -16.14
CA ASP A 54 4.01 -14.68 -17.08
C ASP A 54 3.43 -13.56 -17.95
N GLU A 55 3.06 -12.41 -17.37
CA GLU A 55 2.81 -11.20 -18.17
C GLU A 55 3.46 -9.98 -17.50
N GLU A 56 4.61 -9.65 -18.08
CA GLU A 56 5.41 -8.42 -18.08
C GLU A 56 5.08 -7.32 -17.05
N ASP A 57 6.09 -7.05 -16.24
CA ASP A 57 6.29 -5.83 -15.45
C ASP A 57 6.25 -4.61 -16.40
N SER A 58 5.06 -4.11 -16.70
CA SER A 58 4.90 -2.85 -17.44
C SER A 58 5.33 -1.72 -16.51
N ASP A 59 6.58 -1.29 -16.65
CA ASP A 59 7.13 -0.08 -16.02
C ASP A 59 6.25 1.13 -16.42
N HIS A 60 5.30 1.48 -15.55
CA HIS A 60 4.53 2.69 -15.66
C HIS A 60 5.42 3.86 -15.21
N GLU A 61 6.05 4.51 -16.20
CA GLU A 61 6.76 5.78 -16.02
C GLU A 61 5.86 6.80 -15.31
N GLU A 62 6.31 7.24 -14.13
CA GLU A 62 5.70 8.31 -13.35
C GLU A 62 5.75 9.62 -14.16
N THR A 63 4.61 10.12 -14.63
CA THR A 63 4.55 11.50 -15.13
C THR A 63 4.63 12.46 -13.94
N ASP A 64 5.81 13.04 -13.76
CA ASP A 64 6.10 14.23 -12.97
C ASP A 64 5.22 15.40 -13.44
N ASN A 65 4.05 15.55 -12.82
CA ASN A 65 3.28 16.78 -12.96
C ASN A 65 3.85 17.82 -11.99
N GLY A 66 4.97 18.42 -12.40
CA GLY A 66 5.51 19.63 -11.82
C GLY A 66 4.46 20.73 -11.83
N ILE A 67 3.78 20.92 -10.69
CA ILE A 67 2.98 22.12 -10.46
C ILE A 67 3.95 23.29 -10.34
N ASN A 68 4.03 24.02 -11.45
CA ASN A 68 4.78 25.23 -11.65
C ASN A 68 4.59 26.21 -10.48
N ASP A 69 5.70 26.52 -9.82
CA ASP A 69 5.86 27.67 -8.94
C ASP A 69 5.49 28.95 -9.72
N LEU A 70 4.39 29.58 -9.33
CA LEU A 70 4.12 30.98 -9.68
C LEU A 70 3.84 31.74 -8.40
N SER A 71 4.93 32.13 -7.73
CA SER A 71 4.98 33.40 -7.02
C SER A 71 4.48 34.54 -7.92
N SER A 72 3.55 35.35 -7.40
CA SER A 72 3.36 36.74 -7.81
C SER A 72 2.71 37.45 -6.63
N ASP A 73 3.57 38.20 -5.91
CA ASP A 73 3.19 39.32 -5.06
C ASP A 73 2.34 40.30 -5.87
N GLU A 74 1.25 40.77 -5.26
CA GLU A 74 0.86 42.18 -5.32
C GLU A 74 0.26 42.61 -3.97
#